data_AF-A0A2S9FFX2-F1
#
_entry.id   AF-A0A2S9FFX2-F1
#
_cell.length_a   1.000
_cell.length_b   1.000
_cell.length_c   1.000
_cell.angle_alpha   90.00
_cell.angle_beta   90.00
_cell.angle_gamma   90.00
#
_symmetry.space_group_name_H-M   'P 1'
#
loop_
_entity.id
_entity.type
_entity.pdbx_description
1 polymer ?
#
loop_
_entity_poly.entity_id
_entity_poly.type
_entity_poly.pdbx_seq_one_letter_code
_entity_poly.pdbx_strand_id
1 'polypeptide(L)'
;MKNWGDIIVVKDGEWHAFDWSWANRRILDMLIGGLELAQRHINTFRRSDDRDFFGLIPPGGSGALIDLDRKRLLFFGDELTDDVPNRRALVALIAEVWDGFVVAWAYGGTRELAAYVGLDCAARDLEIRPTTIPTSDRYSPCHLVSVVGNDDDV
;
A
#
# COMPACT_ATOMS: atom_id res chain seq x y z
N MET A 1 -6.63 -5.84 -19.97
CA MET A 1 -6.69 -5.61 -18.51
C MET A 1 -5.41 -4.88 -18.18
N LYS A 2 -5.48 -3.61 -17.77
CA LYS A 2 -4.28 -2.81 -17.53
C LYS A 2 -3.75 -3.20 -16.12
N ASN A 3 -2.48 -2.99 -15.76
CA ASN A 3 -1.90 -3.39 -14.44
C ASN A 3 -1.38 -2.14 -13.69
N TRP A 4 -1.17 -2.14 -12.36
CA TRP A 4 -0.60 -0.99 -11.62
C TRP A 4 0.89 -1.17 -11.40
N GLY A 5 1.65 -0.08 -11.48
CA GLY A 5 3.05 -0.10 -11.04
C GLY A 5 3.03 -0.38 -9.54
N ASP A 6 3.86 -1.32 -9.10
CA ASP A 6 3.96 -1.66 -7.69
C ASP A 6 4.47 -0.46 -6.89
N ILE A 7 5.23 0.43 -7.54
CA ILE A 7 5.79 1.64 -6.93
C ILE A 7 5.28 2.91 -7.63
N ILE A 8 4.79 3.87 -6.85
CA ILE A 8 4.44 5.22 -7.28
C ILE A 8 5.41 6.19 -6.63
N VAL A 9 5.99 7.11 -7.42
CA VAL A 9 6.80 8.20 -6.90
C VAL A 9 6.15 9.53 -7.27
N VAL A 10 5.90 10.39 -6.28
CA VAL A 10 5.45 11.77 -6.47
C VAL A 10 6.63 12.70 -6.25
N LYS A 11 6.88 13.59 -7.22
CA LYS A 11 7.94 14.57 -7.19
C LYS A 11 7.56 15.79 -8.03
N ASP A 12 7.84 16.98 -7.51
CA ASP A 12 7.60 18.25 -8.19
C ASP A 12 6.13 18.41 -8.65
N GLY A 13 5.19 17.85 -7.88
CA GLY A 13 3.76 17.85 -8.17
C GLY A 13 3.31 16.84 -9.23
N GLU A 14 4.23 16.09 -9.83
CA GLU A 14 3.94 15.02 -10.78
C GLU A 14 4.12 13.65 -10.15
N TRP A 15 3.44 12.63 -10.68
CA TRP A 15 3.63 11.25 -10.23
C TRP A 15 4.02 10.34 -11.39
N HIS A 16 4.86 9.35 -11.08
CA HIS A 16 5.30 8.33 -12.01
C HIS A 16 5.16 6.95 -11.37
N ALA A 17 4.65 5.99 -12.15
CA ALA A 17 4.57 4.60 -11.73
C ALA A 17 5.74 3.78 -12.30
N PHE A 18 6.21 2.82 -11.53
CA PHE A 18 7.31 1.93 -11.86
C PHE A 18 6.87 0.48 -11.67
N ASP A 19 7.23 -0.36 -12.65
CA ASP A 19 6.93 -1.78 -12.66
C ASP A 19 8.05 -2.56 -11.97
N TRP A 20 7.68 -3.35 -10.97
CA TRP A 20 8.57 -4.25 -10.25
C TRP A 20 8.16 -5.72 -10.40
N SER A 21 7.82 -6.11 -11.64
CA SER A 21 7.30 -7.43 -12.02
C SER A 21 8.14 -8.64 -11.58
N TRP A 22 9.38 -8.46 -11.10
CA TRP A 22 10.28 -9.58 -10.79
C TRP A 22 10.41 -9.81 -9.27
N ALA A 23 9.92 -8.90 -8.43
CA ALA A 23 10.10 -9.02 -6.97
C ALA A 23 8.90 -8.54 -6.14
N ASN A 24 7.69 -8.86 -6.61
CA ASN A 24 6.39 -8.60 -5.95
C ASN A 24 6.27 -9.08 -4.47
N ARG A 25 7.31 -9.70 -3.89
CA ARG A 25 7.41 -10.12 -2.48
C ARG A 25 8.59 -9.54 -1.71
N ARG A 26 9.22 -8.46 -2.19
CA ARG A 26 10.45 -7.93 -1.58
C ARG A 26 10.40 -6.44 -1.24
N ILE A 27 9.20 -5.86 -1.12
CA ILE A 27 9.06 -4.43 -0.84
C ILE A 27 9.83 -3.98 0.40
N LEU A 28 9.95 -4.85 1.38
CA LEU A 28 10.75 -4.58 2.57
C LEU A 28 12.25 -4.47 2.26
N ASP A 29 12.80 -5.28 1.36
CA ASP A 29 14.21 -5.19 0.93
C ASP A 29 14.52 -3.81 0.35
N MET A 30 13.56 -3.22 -0.36
CA MET A 30 13.67 -1.87 -0.91
C MET A 30 13.55 -0.80 0.17
N LEU A 31 12.59 -0.94 1.09
CA LEU A 31 12.24 0.09 2.08
C LEU A 31 13.15 0.09 3.31
N ILE A 32 13.71 -1.05 3.71
CA ILE A 32 14.47 -1.18 4.97
C ILE A 32 15.78 -0.38 4.97
N GLY A 33 16.29 0.00 3.80
CA GLY A 33 17.49 0.83 3.67
C GLY A 33 17.23 2.33 3.53
N GLY A 34 15.99 2.79 3.78
CA GLY A 34 15.64 4.20 3.69
C GLY A 34 15.48 4.71 2.25
N LEU A 35 15.27 6.03 2.13
CA LEU A 35 15.01 6.69 0.85
C LEU A 35 16.10 6.46 -0.20
N GLU A 36 17.38 6.50 0.21
CA GLU A 36 18.49 6.34 -0.72
C GLU A 36 18.51 4.95 -1.38
N LEU A 37 18.34 3.88 -0.58
CA LEU A 37 18.29 2.53 -1.12
C LEU A 37 17.05 2.32 -1.98
N ALA A 38 15.91 2.88 -1.58
CA ALA A 38 14.68 2.81 -2.35
C ALA A 38 14.84 3.49 -3.72
N GLN A 39 15.42 4.69 -3.77
CA GLN A 39 15.70 5.39 -5.02
C GLN A 39 16.65 4.61 -5.92
N ARG A 40 17.69 3.98 -5.36
CA ARG A 40 18.59 3.11 -6.14
C ARG A 40 17.84 1.96 -6.81
N HIS A 41 16.92 1.31 -6.10
CA HIS A 41 16.07 0.25 -6.67
C HIS A 41 15.14 0.81 -7.75
N ILE A 42 14.41 1.89 -7.46
CA ILE A 42 13.44 2.50 -8.38
C ILE A 42 14.12 2.92 -9.69
N ASN A 43 15.34 3.42 -9.64
CA ASN A 43 16.11 3.81 -10.83
C ASN A 43 16.46 2.62 -11.74
N THR A 44 16.36 1.38 -11.25
CA THR A 44 16.53 0.16 -12.05
C THR A 44 15.21 -0.37 -12.61
N PHE A 45 14.07 0.15 -12.14
CA PHE A 45 12.76 -0.32 -12.54
C PHE A 45 12.33 0.29 -13.87
N ARG A 46 11.48 -0.44 -14.58
CA ARG A 46 10.87 0.05 -15.81
C ARG A 46 9.82 1.11 -15.45
N ARG A 47 9.99 2.32 -15.98
CA ARG A 47 9.00 3.39 -15.85
C ARG A 47 7.75 3.07 -16.69
N SER A 48 6.57 3.41 -16.18
CA SER A 48 5.27 2.99 -16.73
C SER A 48 4.68 3.94 -17.78
N ASP A 49 5.43 4.96 -18.24
CA ASP A 49 4.99 6.01 -19.17
C ASP A 49 4.42 5.49 -20.50
N ASP A 50 4.73 4.24 -20.86
CA ASP A 50 4.24 3.56 -22.04
C ASP A 50 2.81 3.02 -21.86
N ARG A 51 1.86 3.97 -21.84
CA ARG A 51 0.47 3.89 -22.31
C ARG A 51 -0.55 2.86 -21.78
N ASP A 52 -0.26 1.87 -20.93
CA ASP A 52 -1.32 0.90 -20.57
C ASP A 52 -1.18 0.22 -19.19
N PHE A 53 -1.15 1.00 -18.11
CA PHE A 53 -1.05 0.44 -16.76
C PHE A 53 -2.13 1.01 -15.80
N PHE A 54 -3.24 0.26 -15.62
CA PHE A 54 -4.36 0.47 -14.68
C PHE A 54 -5.06 -0.86 -14.29
N GLY A 55 -4.55 -1.61 -13.31
CA GLY A 55 -5.33 -2.72 -12.74
C GLY A 55 -4.62 -3.62 -11.75
N LEU A 56 -5.46 -4.27 -10.95
CA LEU A 56 -5.20 -4.76 -9.60
C LEU A 56 -3.86 -5.50 -9.46
N ILE A 57 -3.11 -5.13 -8.42
CA ILE A 57 -2.06 -6.01 -7.89
C ILE A 57 -2.77 -7.32 -7.49
N PRO A 58 -2.31 -8.49 -7.97
CA PRO A 58 -2.94 -9.77 -7.64
C PRO A 58 -2.98 -9.98 -6.11
N PRO A 59 -3.94 -10.78 -5.60
CA PRO A 59 -3.93 -11.18 -4.20
C PRO A 59 -2.54 -11.67 -3.78
N GLY A 60 -2.01 -11.10 -2.69
CA GLY A 60 -0.66 -11.38 -2.20
C GLY A 60 0.46 -10.56 -2.84
N GLY A 61 0.16 -9.51 -3.60
CA GLY A 61 1.17 -8.58 -4.06
C GLY A 61 1.47 -7.45 -3.05
N SER A 62 2.47 -6.65 -3.37
CA SER A 62 2.93 -5.54 -2.55
C SER A 62 3.04 -4.26 -3.36
N GLY A 63 2.98 -3.11 -2.69
CA GLY A 63 3.17 -1.84 -3.38
C GLY A 63 3.46 -0.69 -2.43
N ALA A 64 4.07 0.36 -2.96
CA ALA A 64 4.40 1.57 -2.21
C ALA A 64 4.17 2.84 -3.02
N LEU A 65 3.85 3.90 -2.31
CA LEU A 65 3.84 5.27 -2.78
C LEU A 65 4.86 6.07 -1.98
N ILE A 66 5.74 6.75 -2.68
CA ILE A 66 6.79 7.61 -2.14
C ILE A 66 6.52 9.02 -2.63
N ASP A 67 6.00 9.87 -1.74
CA ASP A 67 5.78 11.29 -2.00
C ASP A 67 6.99 12.08 -1.49
N LEU A 68 7.85 12.50 -2.42
CA LEU A 68 9.07 13.25 -2.13
C LEU A 68 8.79 14.70 -1.74
N ASP A 69 7.64 15.24 -2.17
CA ASP A 69 7.24 16.62 -1.94
C ASP A 69 6.69 16.80 -0.52
N ARG A 70 5.83 15.86 -0.10
CA ARG A 70 5.22 15.87 1.24
C ARG A 70 5.96 15.01 2.25
N LYS A 71 7.03 14.34 1.84
CA LYS A 71 7.79 13.37 2.65
C LYS A 71 6.85 12.33 3.25
N ARG A 72 6.19 11.56 2.39
CA ARG A 72 5.28 10.47 2.82
C ARG A 72 5.64 9.16 2.16
N LEU A 73 5.70 8.10 2.95
CA LEU A 73 5.81 6.73 2.49
C LEU A 73 4.55 5.98 2.89
N LEU A 74 3.83 5.44 1.92
CA LEU A 74 2.65 4.61 2.13
C LEU A 74 2.88 3.27 1.44
N PHE A 75 2.77 2.15 2.14
CA PHE A 75 3.08 0.84 1.56
C PHE A 75 2.23 -0.30 2.12
N PHE A 76 2.15 -1.40 1.38
CA PHE A 76 1.48 -2.63 1.80
C PHE A 76 2.15 -3.88 1.20
N GLY A 77 1.85 -5.05 1.75
CA GLY A 77 2.35 -6.34 1.25
C GLY A 77 1.85 -7.53 2.07
N ASP A 78 1.74 -8.68 1.40
CA ASP A 78 1.09 -9.89 1.93
C ASP A 78 1.67 -10.37 3.26
N GLU A 79 3.00 -10.39 3.38
CA GLU A 79 3.73 -10.95 4.53
C GLU A 79 3.40 -10.28 5.88
N LEU A 80 2.77 -9.11 5.86
CA LEU A 80 2.44 -8.31 7.06
C LEU A 80 0.96 -7.97 7.18
N THR A 81 0.13 -8.49 6.26
CA THR A 81 -1.30 -8.17 6.24
C THR A 81 -2.01 -8.80 7.44
N ASP A 82 -1.63 -10.02 7.82
CA ASP A 82 -2.32 -10.82 8.83
C ASP A 82 -1.71 -10.74 10.25
N ASP A 83 -0.56 -10.07 10.42
CA ASP A 83 0.11 -9.93 11.73
C ASP A 83 0.20 -8.46 12.16
N VAL A 84 -0.81 -8.00 12.88
CA VAL A 84 -0.94 -6.59 13.31
C VAL A 84 0.23 -6.14 14.21
N PRO A 85 0.65 -6.91 15.23
CA PRO A 85 1.85 -6.56 16.02
C PRO A 85 3.11 -6.41 15.16
N ASN A 86 3.40 -7.36 14.27
CA ASN A 86 4.60 -7.30 13.42
C ASN A 86 4.54 -6.14 12.43
N ARG A 87 3.38 -5.88 11.82
CA ARG A 87 3.18 -4.71 10.97
C ARG A 87 3.44 -3.41 11.72
N ARG A 88 2.92 -3.26 12.95
CA ARG A 88 3.14 -2.05 13.77
C ARG A 88 4.62 -1.86 14.09
N ALA A 89 5.31 -2.92 14.50
CA ALA A 89 6.75 -2.86 14.79
C ALA A 89 7.55 -2.49 13.55
N LEU A 90 7.21 -3.06 12.39
CA LEU A 90 7.94 -2.79 11.15
C LEU A 90 7.71 -1.38 10.61
N VAL A 91 6.47 -0.88 10.64
CA VAL A 91 6.17 0.51 10.25
C VAL A 91 6.99 1.49 11.10
N ALA A 92 7.08 1.25 12.42
CA ALA A 92 7.91 2.05 13.30
C ALA A 92 9.40 1.95 12.93
N LEU A 93 9.93 0.75 12.67
CA LEU A 93 11.32 0.56 12.25
C LEU A 93 11.64 1.29 10.93
N ILE A 94 10.74 1.20 9.94
CA ILE A 94 10.91 1.89 8.66
C ILE A 94 10.89 3.41 8.86
N ALA A 95 10.07 3.93 9.78
CA ALA A 95 10.06 5.36 10.10
C ALA A 95 11.41 5.87 10.60
N GLU A 96 12.17 5.07 11.36
CA GLU A 96 13.50 5.46 11.85
C GLU A 96 14.55 5.61 10.74
N VAL A 97 14.41 4.88 9.62
CA VAL A 97 15.37 4.92 8.50
C VAL A 97 14.91 5.82 7.34
N TRP A 98 13.67 6.28 7.36
CA TRP A 98 13.12 7.23 6.40
C TRP A 98 13.06 8.64 6.99
N ASP A 99 14.22 9.25 7.17
CA ASP A 99 14.35 10.55 7.84
C ASP A 99 13.47 11.65 7.20
N GLY A 100 12.70 12.32 8.06
CA GLY A 100 11.75 13.35 7.68
C GLY A 100 10.46 12.85 7.01
N PHE A 101 10.28 11.55 6.80
CA PHE A 101 9.06 11.01 6.20
C PHE A 101 8.03 10.58 7.24
N VAL A 102 6.76 10.81 6.92
CA VAL A 102 5.64 10.12 7.57
C VAL A 102 5.47 8.77 6.90
N VAL A 103 5.74 7.69 7.65
CA VAL A 103 5.62 6.31 7.18
C VAL A 103 4.29 5.72 7.67
N ALA A 104 3.51 5.14 6.75
CA ALA A 104 2.22 4.54 7.05
C ALA A 104 1.94 3.28 6.21
N TRP A 105 1.03 2.45 6.71
CA TRP A 105 0.51 1.29 5.99
C TRP A 105 -0.68 1.66 5.11
N ALA A 106 -0.74 1.15 3.89
CA ALA A 106 -1.85 1.31 2.97
C ALA A 106 -2.90 0.20 3.20
N TYR A 107 -3.93 0.49 4.01
CA TYR A 107 -5.00 -0.46 4.31
C TYR A 107 -5.89 -0.76 3.11
N GLY A 108 -6.08 0.22 2.22
CA GLY A 108 -6.78 0.01 0.95
C GLY A 108 -5.91 -0.58 -0.15
N GLY A 109 -4.67 -0.97 0.16
CA GLY A 109 -3.70 -1.51 -0.78
C GLY A 109 -3.51 -0.61 -1.99
N THR A 110 -3.49 -1.20 -3.18
CA THR A 110 -3.35 -0.48 -4.46
C THR A 110 -4.39 0.62 -4.65
N ARG A 111 -5.62 0.42 -4.16
CA ARG A 111 -6.69 1.43 -4.32
C ARG A 111 -6.39 2.69 -3.51
N GLU A 112 -5.78 2.55 -2.34
CA GLU A 112 -5.38 3.70 -1.54
C GLU A 112 -4.23 4.46 -2.21
N LEU A 113 -3.23 3.74 -2.75
CA LEU A 113 -2.14 4.36 -3.51
C LEU A 113 -2.66 5.11 -4.75
N ALA A 114 -3.61 4.51 -5.47
CA ALA A 114 -4.30 5.10 -6.61
C ALA A 114 -5.04 6.40 -6.26
N ALA A 115 -5.88 6.33 -5.23
CA ALA A 115 -6.68 7.45 -4.77
C ALA A 115 -5.79 8.63 -4.32
N TYR A 116 -4.62 8.34 -3.74
CA TYR A 116 -3.67 9.36 -3.31
C TYR A 116 -3.20 10.26 -4.47
N VAL A 117 -3.00 9.70 -5.66
CA VAL A 117 -2.58 10.45 -6.86
C VAL A 117 -3.76 10.91 -7.74
N GLY A 118 -4.98 10.89 -7.20
CA GLY A 118 -6.18 11.36 -7.88
C GLY A 118 -6.73 10.41 -8.94
N LEU A 119 -6.32 9.14 -8.92
CA LEU A 119 -6.84 8.12 -9.82
C LEU A 119 -7.96 7.33 -9.17
N ASP A 120 -8.98 7.01 -9.97
CA ASP A 120 -10.01 6.05 -9.57
C ASP A 120 -9.56 4.63 -9.93
N CYS A 121 -9.50 3.76 -8.91
CA CYS A 121 -9.26 2.34 -9.06
C CYS A 121 -10.54 1.63 -8.61
N ALA A 122 -11.42 1.36 -9.58
CA ALA A 122 -12.68 0.67 -9.31
C ALA A 122 -12.41 -0.64 -8.57
N ALA A 123 -13.15 -0.86 -7.49
CA ALA A 123 -13.15 -2.16 -6.82
C ALA A 123 -13.53 -3.21 -7.86
N ARG A 124 -12.80 -4.33 -7.88
CA ARG A 124 -13.36 -5.50 -8.53
C ARG A 124 -14.59 -5.88 -7.72
N ASP A 125 -15.71 -6.12 -8.38
CA ASP A 125 -16.79 -6.92 -7.80
C ASP A 125 -16.21 -8.32 -7.56
N LEU A 126 -15.48 -8.45 -6.46
CA LEU A 126 -15.32 -9.72 -5.82
C LEU A 126 -16.70 -9.96 -5.21
N GLU A 127 -17.53 -10.78 -5.87
CA GLU A 127 -18.73 -11.39 -5.27
C GLU A 127 -18.34 -12.33 -4.11
N ILE A 128 -17.36 -11.94 -3.31
CA ILE A 128 -16.98 -12.58 -2.08
C ILE A 128 -17.67 -11.72 -1.04
N ARG A 129 -18.84 -12.15 -0.56
CA ARG A 129 -19.29 -11.70 0.77
C ARG A 129 -18.29 -12.33 1.74
N PRO A 130 -17.32 -11.58 2.29
CA PRO A 130 -16.41 -12.18 3.26
C PRO A 130 -17.27 -12.67 4.41
N THR A 131 -17.07 -13.92 4.81
CA THR A 131 -17.71 -14.44 6.01
C THR A 131 -17.20 -13.60 7.17
N THR A 132 -18.08 -12.81 7.79
CA THR A 132 -17.74 -12.06 8.99
C THR A 132 -17.61 -13.06 10.14
N ILE A 133 -16.39 -13.24 10.64
CA ILE A 133 -16.11 -14.08 11.80
C ILE A 133 -15.86 -13.13 12.98
N PRO A 134 -16.70 -13.16 14.03
CA PRO A 134 -16.43 -12.40 15.24
C PRO A 134 -15.16 -12.94 15.89
N THR A 135 -14.20 -12.05 16.18
CA THR A 135 -13.04 -12.39 17.00
C THR A 135 -13.27 -11.93 18.44
N SER A 136 -12.94 -12.79 19.40
CA SER A 136 -12.94 -12.47 20.83
C SER A 136 -11.69 -11.72 21.28
N ASP A 137 -10.68 -11.59 20.41
CA ASP A 137 -9.41 -10.94 20.69
C ASP A 137 -9.28 -9.64 19.92
N ARG A 138 -9.17 -8.53 20.65
CA ARG A 138 -8.98 -7.17 20.10
C ARG A 138 -7.69 -7.00 19.29
N TYR A 139 -6.74 -7.92 19.40
CA TYR A 139 -5.49 -7.90 18.64
C TYR A 139 -5.54 -8.72 17.36
N SER A 140 -6.62 -9.48 17.13
CA SER A 140 -6.83 -10.18 15.88
C SER A 140 -7.04 -9.19 14.73
N PRO A 141 -6.57 -9.51 13.50
CA PRO A 141 -6.88 -8.71 12.32
C PRO A 141 -8.40 -8.64 12.14
N CYS A 142 -8.95 -7.44 12.24
CA CYS A 142 -10.35 -7.19 11.98
C CYS A 142 -10.50 -5.95 11.12
N HIS A 143 -11.47 -5.97 10.22
CA HIS A 143 -11.95 -4.74 9.60
C HIS A 143 -12.88 -4.04 10.59
N LEU A 144 -12.56 -2.80 10.98
CA LEU A 144 -13.47 -1.98 11.75
C LEU A 144 -14.65 -1.59 10.85
N VAL A 145 -15.79 -2.25 11.03
CA VAL A 145 -17.04 -1.85 10.39
C VAL A 145 -17.80 -0.99 11.39
N SER A 146 -17.79 0.33 11.21
CA SER A 146 -18.68 1.22 11.95
C SER A 146 -20.06 1.16 11.31
N VAL A 147 -21.04 0.62 12.03
CA VAL A 147 -22.44 0.75 11.66
C VAL A 147 -22.95 2.06 12.25
N VAL A 148 -23.46 2.96 11.40
CA VAL A 148 -24.25 4.09 11.88
C VAL A 148 -25.64 3.53 12.21
N GLY A 149 -25.88 3.20 13.47
CA GLY A 149 -27.23 2.93 13.96
C GLY A 149 -27.94 4.26 14.25
N ASN A 150 -29.25 4.31 14.06
CA ASN A 150 -30.06 5.23 14.85
C ASN A 150 -30.16 4.62 16.25
N ASP A 151 -29.93 5.41 17.30
CA ASP A 151 -29.99 5.02 18.71
C ASP A 151 -31.42 4.71 19.21
N ASP A 152 -32.25 4.07 18.38
CA ASP A 152 -33.62 3.69 18.73
C ASP A 152 -33.75 2.16 18.62
N ASP A 153 -33.32 1.45 19.67
CA ASP A 153 -33.94 0.20 20.18
C ASP A 153 -32.99 -0.46 21.22
N VAL A 154 -33.19 -0.10 22.50
CA VAL A 154 -32.79 -0.88 23.68
C VAL A 154 -34.05 -1.26 24.46
#